data_AF-A0A2S2PTM6-F1
#
_entry.id   AF-A0A2S2PTM6-F1
#
_cell.length_a   1.000
_cell.length_b   1.000
_cell.length_c   1.000
_cell.angle_alpha   90.00
_cell.angle_beta   90.00
_cell.angle_gamma   90.00
#
_symmetry.space_group_name_H-M   'P 1'
#
loop_
_entity.id
_entity.type
_entity.pdbx_description
1 polymer ?
#
loop_
_entity_poly.entity_id
_entity_poly.type
_entity_poly.pdbx_seq_one_letter_code
_entity_poly.pdbx_strand_id
1 'polypeptide(L)'
;MSKNKNGTKKKEYFCHRDGFYNEFKNRKKNLKSQGSNKINGSCPSMIKYKQENGVVLVKFIRSHIGYDENIGRLNLKKDERAEIAGKLKSGVPLDVIRDHASNIH
;
A
#
# COMPACT_ATOMS: atom_id res chain seq x y z
N MET A 1 -15.69 -13.10 3.09
CA MET A 1 -16.74 -12.57 2.20
C MET A 1 -18.05 -12.59 2.97
N SER A 2 -18.59 -11.44 3.37
CA SER A 2 -19.91 -11.41 3.99
C SER A 2 -20.96 -11.54 2.89
N LYS A 3 -21.64 -12.69 2.83
CA LYS A 3 -22.76 -12.91 1.91
C LYS A 3 -24.03 -12.42 2.61
N ASN A 4 -24.62 -11.32 2.12
CA ASN A 4 -26.00 -11.01 2.50
C ASN A 4 -26.96 -11.93 1.74
N LYS A 5 -28.09 -12.26 2.36
CA LYS A 5 -29.07 -13.27 1.91
C LYS A 5 -29.68 -13.07 0.50
N ASN A 6 -29.40 -11.95 -0.19
CA ASN A 6 -30.02 -11.58 -1.48
C ASN A 6 -29.08 -11.70 -2.71
N GLY A 7 -28.04 -12.55 -2.67
CA GLY A 7 -27.12 -12.72 -3.81
C GLY A 7 -26.22 -11.51 -4.10
N THR A 8 -26.29 -10.47 -3.27
CA THR A 8 -25.50 -9.24 -3.37
C THR A 8 -24.06 -9.49 -2.93
N LYS A 9 -23.09 -9.27 -3.82
CA LYS A 9 -21.65 -9.33 -3.46
C LYS A 9 -21.15 -7.92 -3.20
N LYS A 10 -20.67 -7.66 -1.99
CA LYS A 10 -20.04 -6.40 -1.60
C LYS A 10 -18.63 -6.66 -1.09
N LYS A 11 -17.69 -5.79 -1.46
CA LYS A 11 -16.31 -5.84 -0.95
C LYS A 11 -15.77 -4.43 -0.82
N GLU A 12 -15.13 -4.15 0.30
CA GLU A 12 -14.49 -2.88 0.55
C GLU A 12 -12.99 -3.11 0.66
N TYR A 13 -12.21 -2.25 0.02
CA TYR A 13 -10.76 -2.22 0.09
C TYR A 13 -10.36 -0.87 0.67
N PHE A 14 -9.60 -0.89 1.76
CA PHE A 14 -9.09 0.32 2.40
C PHE A 14 -7.61 0.50 2.05
N CYS A 15 -7.10 1.72 2.23
CA CYS A 15 -5.67 1.92 2.10
C CYS A 15 -4.89 1.03 3.11
N HIS A 16 -3.80 0.43 2.65
CA HIS A 16 -2.95 -0.41 3.48
C HIS A 16 -2.31 0.35 4.67
N ARG A 17 -2.18 1.69 4.55
CA ARG A 17 -1.67 2.58 5.61
C ARG A 17 -2.75 3.08 6.58
N ASP A 18 -4.04 2.86 6.28
CA ASP A 18 -5.16 3.25 7.14
C ASP A 18 -5.14 2.50 8.47
N GLY A 19 -5.49 3.20 9.55
CA GLY A 19 -5.67 2.66 10.90
C GLY A 19 -4.50 2.91 11.84
N PHE A 20 -4.58 2.25 13.00
CA PHE A 20 -3.62 2.38 14.09
C PHE A 20 -2.70 1.16 14.18
N TYR A 21 -1.45 1.41 14.52
CA TYR A 21 -0.50 0.37 14.85
C TYR A 21 -0.88 -0.25 16.19
N ASN A 22 -1.15 -1.55 16.18
CA ASN A 22 -1.39 -2.30 17.40
C ASN A 22 -0.06 -2.90 17.85
N GLU A 23 0.45 -2.38 18.96
CA GLU A 23 1.65 -2.92 19.59
C GLU A 23 1.39 -4.31 20.15
N PHE A 24 2.19 -5.27 19.68
CA PHE A 24 2.13 -6.64 20.17
C PHE A 24 3.08 -6.78 21.36
N LYS A 25 2.54 -7.00 22.56
CA LYS A 25 3.31 -7.04 23.82
C LYS A 25 4.36 -8.16 23.87
N ASN A 26 4.07 -9.33 23.31
CA ASN A 26 4.95 -10.51 23.37
C ASN A 26 5.65 -10.80 22.03
N ARG A 27 6.25 -9.77 21.43
CA ARG A 27 6.84 -9.91 20.10
C ARG A 27 8.26 -10.48 20.17
N LYS A 28 8.51 -11.60 19.46
CA LYS A 28 9.83 -12.26 19.41
C LYS A 28 10.92 -11.51 18.61
N LYS A 29 10.53 -10.54 17.77
CA LYS A 29 11.44 -9.78 16.88
C LYS A 29 11.26 -8.29 17.12
N ASN A 30 12.30 -7.48 16.97
CA ASN A 30 12.17 -6.02 17.02
C ASN A 30 11.40 -5.45 15.82
N LEU A 31 10.83 -4.24 15.98
CA LEU A 31 10.21 -3.49 14.89
C LEU A 31 11.22 -3.29 13.74
N LYS A 32 10.72 -3.27 12.50
CA LYS A 32 11.59 -2.96 11.35
C LYS A 32 12.13 -1.53 11.53
N SER A 33 13.29 -1.22 10.95
CA SER A 33 13.85 0.14 10.97
C SER A 33 12.88 1.19 10.43
N GLN A 34 12.05 0.81 9.45
CA GLN A 34 10.99 1.66 8.93
C GLN A 34 9.76 1.76 9.87
N GLY A 35 9.71 1.14 11.04
CA GLY A 35 8.53 1.22 11.91
C GLY A 35 7.27 0.52 11.36
N SER A 36 6.10 0.99 11.80
CA SER A 36 4.80 0.50 11.32
C SER A 36 4.43 1.07 9.95
N ASN A 37 3.63 0.34 9.18
CA ASN A 37 3.07 0.85 7.92
C ASN A 37 1.81 1.69 8.13
N LYS A 38 1.25 1.67 9.35
CA LYS A 38 0.04 2.41 9.74
C LYS A 38 0.38 3.87 10.02
N ILE A 39 -0.48 4.78 9.57
CA ILE A 39 -0.33 6.23 9.82
C ILE A 39 -0.80 6.65 11.21
N ASN A 40 -1.34 5.73 12.02
CA ASN A 40 -1.98 6.04 13.30
C ASN A 40 -3.09 7.08 13.14
N GLY A 41 -3.91 6.88 12.11
CA GLY A 41 -4.97 7.79 11.72
C GLY A 41 -5.86 7.15 10.66
N SER A 42 -6.89 7.90 10.22
CA SER A 42 -7.84 7.41 9.22
C SER A 42 -7.56 8.01 7.85
N CYS A 43 -7.45 7.16 6.85
CA CYS A 43 -7.34 7.53 5.45
C CYS A 43 -8.68 7.32 4.74
N PRO A 44 -9.22 8.34 4.04
CA PRO A 44 -10.49 8.20 3.33
C PRO A 44 -10.37 7.39 2.03
N SER A 45 -9.15 7.09 1.56
CA SER A 45 -8.93 6.31 0.35
C SER A 45 -9.48 4.89 0.49
N MET A 46 -10.44 4.56 -0.36
CA MET A 46 -11.07 3.25 -0.38
C MET A 46 -11.68 2.92 -1.74
N ILE A 47 -11.85 1.62 -1.99
CA ILE A 47 -12.55 1.06 -3.14
C ILE A 47 -13.73 0.26 -2.62
N LYS A 48 -14.96 0.68 -2.96
CA LYS A 48 -16.17 -0.08 -2.65
C LYS A 48 -16.68 -0.75 -3.91
N TYR A 49 -16.68 -2.07 -3.88
CA TYR A 49 -17.23 -2.95 -4.90
C TYR A 49 -18.63 -3.41 -4.48
N LYS A 50 -19.60 -3.29 -5.37
CA LYS A 50 -20.96 -3.79 -5.21
C LYS A 50 -21.42 -4.43 -6.52
N GLN A 51 -21.89 -5.66 -6.45
CA GLN A 51 -22.48 -6.38 -7.59
C GLN A 51 -23.94 -6.69 -7.29
N GLU A 52 -24.83 -6.24 -8.18
CA GLU A 52 -26.28 -6.42 -8.13
C GLU A 52 -26.78 -6.70 -9.55
N ASN A 53 -27.57 -7.76 -9.73
CA ASN A 53 -28.27 -8.06 -10.99
C ASN A 53 -27.39 -8.03 -12.26
N GLY A 54 -26.16 -8.54 -12.16
CA GLY A 54 -25.19 -8.53 -13.27
C GLY A 54 -24.44 -7.20 -13.48
N VAL A 55 -24.84 -6.12 -12.80
CA VAL A 55 -24.18 -4.82 -12.84
C VAL A 55 -23.12 -4.73 -11.73
N VAL A 56 -21.96 -4.21 -12.09
CA VAL A 56 -20.85 -3.94 -11.16
C VAL A 56 -20.75 -2.44 -10.92
N LEU A 57 -20.95 -2.03 -9.68
CA LEU A 57 -20.79 -0.67 -9.20
C LEU A 57 -19.49 -0.57 -8.39
N VAL A 58 -18.59 0.31 -8.82
CA VAL A 58 -17.32 0.58 -8.13
C VAL A 58 -17.30 2.04 -7.72
N LYS A 59 -17.19 2.31 -6.41
CA LYS A 59 -16.89 3.66 -5.90
C LYS A 59 -15.43 3.71 -5.52
N PHE A 60 -14.68 4.58 -6.17
CA PHE A 60 -13.25 4.79 -5.95
C PHE A 60 -13.01 6.17 -5.35
N ILE A 61 -12.35 6.21 -4.20
CA ILE A 61 -11.89 7.46 -3.56
C ILE A 61 -10.36 7.40 -3.58
N ARG A 62 -9.74 8.22 -4.44
CA ARG A 62 -8.27 8.28 -4.58
C ARG A 62 -7.58 9.08 -3.48
N SER A 63 -8.28 10.06 -2.92
CA SER A 63 -7.65 11.06 -2.05
C SER A 63 -7.10 10.42 -0.77
N HIS A 64 -5.79 10.51 -0.59
CA HIS A 64 -5.10 10.20 0.66
C HIS A 64 -4.95 11.49 1.47
N ILE A 65 -5.47 11.51 2.70
CA ILE A 65 -5.33 12.64 3.62
C ILE A 65 -4.47 12.19 4.80
N GLY A 66 -3.55 13.07 5.24
CA GLY A 66 -2.72 12.86 6.42
C GLY A 66 -1.39 12.13 6.16
N TYR A 67 -1.03 11.86 4.91
CA TYR A 67 0.30 11.37 4.53
C TYR A 67 0.55 11.49 3.03
N ASP A 68 1.82 11.68 2.69
CA ASP A 68 2.28 11.65 1.30
C ASP A 68 2.56 10.23 0.81
N GLU A 69 2.59 10.09 -0.50
CA GLU A 69 3.02 8.88 -1.21
C GLU A 69 4.49 8.59 -0.87
N ASN A 70 4.70 7.74 0.14
CA ASN A 70 6.04 7.39 0.60
C ASN A 70 6.59 6.25 -0.27
N ILE A 71 7.50 6.58 -1.18
CA ILE A 71 8.21 5.61 -2.06
C ILE A 71 8.85 4.48 -1.24
N GLY A 72 9.40 4.79 -0.07
CA GLY A 72 9.99 3.79 0.83
C GLY A 72 9.01 2.72 1.36
N ARG A 73 7.70 2.91 1.19
CA ARG A 73 6.64 1.95 1.57
C ARG A 73 6.05 1.21 0.37
N LEU A 74 6.39 1.61 -0.85
CA LEU A 74 5.94 0.96 -2.06
C LEU A 74 6.71 -0.35 -2.27
N ASN A 75 5.99 -1.37 -2.74
CA ASN A 75 6.60 -2.64 -3.08
C ASN A 75 7.19 -2.55 -4.48
N LEU A 76 8.52 -2.52 -4.58
CA LEU A 76 9.21 -2.66 -5.86
C LEU A 76 8.96 -4.06 -6.44
N LYS A 77 8.68 -4.11 -7.75
CA LYS A 77 8.57 -5.36 -8.52
C LYS A 77 9.91 -6.07 -8.61
N LYS A 78 9.90 -7.35 -8.99
CA LYS A 78 11.13 -8.15 -9.11
C LYS A 78 12.10 -7.54 -10.13
N ASP A 79 11.58 -7.09 -11.26
CA ASP A 79 12.38 -6.53 -12.36
C ASP A 79 13.01 -5.19 -11.93
N GLU A 80 12.22 -4.30 -11.34
CA GLU A 80 12.70 -3.03 -10.77
C GLU A 80 13.81 -3.23 -9.73
N ARG A 81 13.68 -4.25 -8.88
CA ARG A 81 14.73 -4.61 -7.90
C ARG A 81 16.00 -5.10 -8.58
N ALA A 82 15.88 -5.89 -9.65
CA ALA A 82 17.01 -6.39 -10.40
C ALA A 82 17.77 -5.24 -11.10
N GLU A 83 17.05 -4.29 -11.68
CA GLU A 83 17.63 -3.08 -12.27
C GLU A 83 18.37 -2.22 -11.25
N ILE A 84 17.74 -1.95 -10.10
CA ILE A 84 18.35 -1.19 -9.00
C ILE A 84 19.60 -1.91 -8.49
N ALA A 85 19.54 -3.24 -8.33
CA ALA A 85 20.70 -4.04 -7.93
C ALA A 85 21.83 -3.99 -8.97
N GLY A 86 21.50 -3.97 -10.26
CA GLY A 86 22.45 -3.75 -11.34
C GLY A 86 23.15 -2.40 -11.22
N LYS A 87 22.39 -1.31 -11.03
CA LYS A 87 22.92 0.05 -10.88
C LYS A 87 23.82 0.20 -9.66
N LEU A 88 23.45 -0.44 -8.54
CA LEU A 88 24.26 -0.51 -7.33
C LEU A 88 25.60 -1.23 -7.58
N LYS A 89 25.58 -2.36 -8.29
CA LYS A 89 26.81 -3.10 -8.64
C LYS A 89 27.74 -2.30 -9.55
N SER A 90 27.19 -1.51 -10.47
CA SER A 90 27.97 -0.64 -11.36
C SER A 90 28.52 0.62 -10.68
N GLY A 91 28.28 0.82 -9.38
CA GLY A 91 28.82 1.97 -8.64
C GLY A 91 28.13 3.29 -8.94
N VAL A 92 26.89 3.27 -9.44
CA VAL A 92 26.12 4.50 -9.67
C VAL A 92 25.85 5.19 -8.32
N PRO A 93 26.01 6.52 -8.21
CA PRO A 93 25.70 7.25 -6.99
C PRO A 93 24.26 6.99 -6.49
N LEU A 94 24.10 6.83 -5.17
CA LEU A 94 22.82 6.49 -4.55
C LEU A 94 21.71 7.52 -4.84
N ASP A 95 22.05 8.80 -4.98
CA ASP A 95 21.07 9.85 -5.29
C ASP A 95 20.42 9.62 -6.67
N VAL A 96 21.22 9.25 -7.68
CA VAL A 96 20.71 8.96 -9.03
C VAL A 96 19.80 7.73 -9.03
N ILE A 97 20.14 6.72 -8.22
CA ILE A 97 19.33 5.52 -8.05
C ILE A 97 18.01 5.86 -7.35
N ARG A 98 18.05 6.73 -6.33
CA ARG A 98 16.86 7.20 -5.62
C ARG A 98 15.93 7.96 -6.55
N ASP A 99 16.45 8.89 -7.35
CA ASP A 99 15.64 9.67 -8.29
C ASP A 99 15.01 8.78 -9.37
N HIS A 100 15.76 7.80 -9.86
CA HIS A 100 15.20 6.80 -10.77
C HIS A 100 14.08 5.98 -10.11
N ALA A 101 14.22 5.62 -8.83
CA ALA A 101 13.16 4.91 -8.11
C ALA A 101 11.91 5.77 -7.88
N SER A 102 12.08 7.08 -7.68
CA SER A 102 10.97 8.04 -7.55
C SER A 102 10.17 8.21 -8.84
N ASN A 103 10.83 8.15 -10.00
CA ASN A 103 10.18 8.36 -11.30
C ASN A 103 9.43 7.13 -11.86
N ILE A 104 9.55 5.96 -11.20
CA ILE A 104 8.86 4.72 -11.63
C ILE A 104 7.42 4.65 -11.09
N HIS A 105 7.09 5.41 -10.03
CA HIS A 105 5.76 5.43 -9.38
C HIS A 105 5.14 6.82 -9.44
#